data_AF-A0A553ZVL6-F1
#
_entry.id   AF-A0A553ZVL6-F1
#
_cell.length_a   1.000
_cell.length_b   1.000
_cell.length_c   1.000
_cell.angle_alpha   90.00
_cell.angle_beta   90.00
_cell.angle_gamma   90.00
#
_symmetry.space_group_name_H-M   'P 1'
#
loop_
_entity.id
_entity.type
_entity.pdbx_description
1 polymer ?
#
loop_
_entity_poly.entity_id
_entity_poly.type
_entity_poly.pdbx_seq_one_letter_code
_entity_poly.pdbx_strand_id
1 'polypeptide(L)' 'MTKAEKTISFEEAMEQLEQVVDKLEQGDVPLEQAIEMFQQGMDLSKQCHVKLEQIEKQMDQILNEDGELEELDLSREDQE' A
#
# COMPACT_ATOMS: atom_id res chain seq x y z
N MET A 1 4.36 28.27 -3.74
CA MET A 1 3.14 27.55 -4.16
C MET A 1 3.23 26.15 -3.58
N THR A 2 2.52 25.88 -2.49
CA THR A 2 2.52 24.59 -1.81
C THR A 2 1.73 23.59 -2.65
N LYS A 3 2.44 22.69 -3.35
CA LYS A 3 1.85 21.57 -4.07
C LYS A 3 1.21 20.66 -3.01
N ALA A 4 -0.12 20.68 -2.93
CA ALA A 4 -0.86 19.72 -2.13
C ALA A 4 -0.58 18.33 -2.72
N GLU A 5 0.25 17.55 -2.02
CA GLU A 5 0.45 16.14 -2.31
C GLU A 5 -0.91 15.45 -2.12
N LYS A 6 -1.57 15.13 -3.24
CA LYS A 6 -2.76 14.28 -3.21
C LYS A 6 -2.30 12.90 -2.76
N THR A 7 -2.51 12.57 -1.50
CA THR A 7 -2.46 11.20 -1.01
C THR A 7 -3.61 10.43 -1.65
N ILE A 8 -3.28 9.56 -2.61
CA ILE A 8 -4.25 8.65 -3.24
C ILE A 8 -4.69 7.58 -2.21
N SER A 9 -5.88 6.99 -2.37
CA SER A 9 -6.37 5.90 -1.52
C SER A 9 -5.56 4.60 -1.71
N PHE A 10 -5.79 3.59 -0.87
CA PHE A 10 -5.15 2.27 -1.08
C PHE A 10 -5.63 1.64 -2.40
N GLU A 11 -6.94 1.67 -2.61
CA GLU A 11 -7.61 1.14 -3.79
C GLU A 11 -7.14 1.86 -5.07
N GLU A 12 -7.05 3.19 -5.05
CA GLU A 12 -6.54 3.98 -6.18
C GLU A 12 -5.07 3.67 -6.50
N ALA A 13 -4.24 3.42 -5.48
CA ALA A 13 -2.85 3.04 -5.66
C ALA A 13 -2.72 1.63 -6.24
N MET A 14 -3.56 0.70 -5.79
CA MET A 14 -3.61 -0.67 -6.27
C MET A 14 -4.07 -0.74 -7.73
N GLU A 15 -5.14 -0.03 -8.08
CA GLU A 15 -5.64 0.03 -9.46
C GLU A 15 -4.58 0.60 -10.42
N GLN A 16 -3.87 1.65 -10.01
CA GLN A 16 -2.76 2.19 -10.82
C GLN A 16 -1.61 1.21 -10.96
N LEU A 17 -1.29 0.45 -9.90
CA LEU A 17 -0.23 -0.55 -9.94
C LEU A 17 -0.59 -1.70 -10.90
N GLU A 18 -1.82 -2.20 -10.85
CA GLU A 18 -2.33 -3.21 -11.79
C GLU A 18 -2.21 -2.72 -13.23
N GLN A 19 -2.63 -1.49 -13.52
CA GLN A 19 -2.50 -0.91 -14.86
C GLN A 19 -1.04 -0.79 -15.33
N VAL A 20 -0.10 -0.51 -14.42
CA VAL A 20 1.33 -0.46 -14.74
C VAL A 20 1.84 -1.86 -15.08
N VAL A 21 1.49 -2.87 -14.27
CA VAL A 21 1.86 -4.27 -14.50
C VAL A 21 1.30 -4.76 -15.83
N ASP A 22 0.02 -4.56 -16.09
CA ASP A 22 -0.65 -4.97 -17.34
C ASP A 22 0.05 -4.40 -18.57
N LYS A 23 0.49 -3.13 -18.52
CA LYS A 23 1.20 -2.49 -19.63
C LYS A 23 2.61 -3.04 -19.81
N LEU A 24 3.31 -3.32 -18.71
CA LEU A 24 4.64 -3.93 -18.77
C LEU A 24 4.59 -5.36 -19.32
N GLU A 25 3.56 -6.13 -18.96
CA GLU A 25 3.36 -7.50 -19.43
C GLU A 25 2.99 -7.60 -20.91
N GLN A 26 2.34 -6.57 -21.49
CA GLN A 26 2.04 -6.51 -22.92
C GLN A 26 3.31 -6.48 -23.80
N GLY A 27 4.45 -6.05 -23.27
CA GLY A 27 5.75 -6.14 -23.94
C GLY A 27 5.96 -5.21 -25.16
N ASP A 28 4.97 -4.40 -25.54
CA ASP A 28 5.06 -3.42 -26.64
C ASP A 28 5.44 -2.01 -26.14
N VAL A 29 6.12 -1.94 -24.99
CA VAL A 29 6.55 -0.70 -24.35
C VAL A 29 8.04 -0.48 -24.63
N PRO A 30 8.45 0.68 -25.19
CA PRO A 30 9.86 1.03 -25.35
C PRO A 30 10.62 0.96 -24.03
N LEU A 31 11.89 0.55 -24.07
CA LEU A 31 12.71 0.31 -22.89
C LEU A 31 12.73 1.51 -21.92
N GLU A 32 12.88 2.72 -22.44
CA GLU A 32 12.89 3.94 -21.62
C GLU A 32 11.57 4.13 -20.88
N GLN A 33 10.43 3.88 -21.54
CA GLN A 33 9.11 3.97 -20.91
C GLN A 33 8.88 2.83 -19.92
N ALA A 34 9.40 1.63 -20.19
CA ALA A 34 9.31 0.50 -19.28
C ALA A 34 10.05 0.78 -17.97
N ILE A 35 11.20 1.47 -18.03
CA ILE A 35 11.94 1.90 -16.82
C ILE A 35 11.13 2.92 -16.01
N GLU A 36 10.52 3.91 -16.67
CA GLU A 36 9.66 4.89 -16.00
C GLU A 36 8.46 4.23 -15.33
N MET A 37 7.78 3.33 -16.04
CA MET A 37 6.66 2.55 -15.53
C MET A 37 7.07 1.66 -14.36
N PHE A 38 8.22 1.00 -14.43
CA PHE A 38 8.73 0.19 -13.34
C PHE A 38 8.97 1.02 -12.07
N GLN A 39 9.55 2.22 -12.22
CA GLN A 39 9.77 3.12 -11.11
C GLN A 39 8.46 3.61 -10.49
N GLN A 40 7.47 3.96 -11.32
CA GLN A 40 6.12 4.28 -10.87
C GLN A 40 5.48 3.11 -10.12
N GLY A 41 5.60 1.89 -10.63
CA GLY A 41 5.10 0.68 -9.98
C GLY A 41 5.74 0.44 -8.61
N MET A 42 7.05 0.65 -8.47
CA MET A 42 7.72 0.56 -7.17
C MET A 42 7.21 1.60 -6.17
N ASP A 43 6.99 2.84 -6.62
CA ASP A 43 6.47 3.90 -5.76
C ASP A 43 5.02 3.63 -5.33
N LEU A 44 4.18 3.09 -6.21
CA LEU A 44 2.81 2.68 -5.90
C LEU A 44 2.80 1.50 -4.91
N SER A 45 3.61 0.47 -5.16
CA SER A 45 3.77 -0.69 -4.27
C SER A 45 4.20 -0.26 -2.86
N LYS A 46 5.17 0.65 -2.75
CA LYS A 46 5.61 1.21 -1.47
C LYS A 46 4.48 1.96 -0.76
N GLN A 47 3.69 2.75 -1.48
CA GLN A 47 2.56 3.46 -0.90
C GLN A 47 1.48 2.52 -0.37
N CYS A 48 1.16 1.46 -1.11
CA CYS A 48 0.25 0.40 -0.64
C CYS A 48 0.76 -0.23 0.65
N HIS A 49 2.04 -0.60 0.70
CA HIS A 49 2.65 -1.20 1.89
C HIS A 49 2.59 -0.28 3.10
N VAL A 50 2.96 1.00 2.95
CA VAL A 50 2.90 1.98 4.04
C VAL A 50 1.48 2.17 4.57
N LYS A 51 0.47 2.17 3.69
CA LYS A 51 -0.94 2.27 4.12
C LYS A 51 -1.36 1.04 4.91
N LEU A 52 -0.97 -0.16 4.48
CA LEU A 52 -1.27 -1.39 5.20
C LEU A 52 -0.59 -1.41 6.57
N GLU A 53 0.69 -1.05 6.67
CA GLU A 53 1.39 -0.93 7.96
C GLU A 53 0.72 0.10 8.90
N GLN A 54 0.19 1.20 8.34
CA GLN A 54 -0.52 2.19 9.14
C GLN A 54 -1.83 1.62 9.69
N ILE A 55 -2.59 0.89 8.87
CA ILE A 55 -3.84 0.25 9.28
C ILE A 55 -3.54 -0.84 10.30
N GLU A 56 -2.54 -1.67 10.08
CA GLU A 56 -2.10 -2.72 11.01
C GLU A 56 -1.77 -2.13 12.38
N LYS A 57 -0.93 -1.08 12.44
CA LYS A 57 -0.63 -0.38 13.70
C LYS A 57 -1.83 0.27 14.37
N GLN A 58 -2.81 0.73 13.59
CA GLN A 58 -4.06 1.25 14.13
C GLN A 58 -4.95 0.14 14.69
N MET A 59 -4.93 -1.04 14.06
CA MET A 59 -5.63 -2.22 14.54
C MET A 59 -4.95 -2.79 15.79
N ASP A 60 -3.61 -2.83 15.84
CA ASP A 60 -2.85 -3.22 17.04
C ASP A 60 -3.22 -2.38 18.27
N GLN A 61 -3.79 -1.19 18.08
CA GLN A 61 -4.26 -0.31 19.13
C GLN A 61 -5.80 -0.32 19.22
N ILE A 62 -6.40 -1.44 19.58
CA ILE A 62 -7.82 -1.44 19.98
C ILE A 62 -7.92 -1.02 21.45
N LEU A 63 -8.77 -0.03 21.69
CA LEU A 63 -9.17 0.37 23.03
C LEU A 63 -10.07 -0.72 23.60
N ASN A 64 -9.66 -1.37 24.68
CA ASN A 64 -10.51 -2.33 25.37
C ASN A 64 -11.70 -1.62 26.07
N GLU A 65 -12.66 -2.39 26.58
CA GLU A 65 -13.88 -1.85 27.22
C GLU A 65 -13.57 -0.92 28.42
N ASP A 66 -12.37 -1.03 28.99
CA ASP A 66 -11.87 -0.23 30.12
C ASP A 66 -11.15 1.06 29.70
N GLY A 67 -10.99 1.32 28.40
CA GLY A 67 -10.33 2.52 27.89
C GLY A 67 -8.80 2.42 27.87
N GLU A 68 -8.24 1.22 28.00
CA GLU A 68 -6.80 0.96 27.94
C GLU A 68 -6.39 0.53 26.53
N LEU A 69 -5.17 0.90 26.12
CA LEU A 69 -4.57 0.45 24.87
C LEU A 69 -4.10 -1.00 25.05
N GLU A 70 -4.74 -1.94 24.35
CA GLU A 70 -4.35 -3.35 24.33
C GLU A 70 -3.73 -3.68 22.98
N GLU A 71 -2.52 -4.24 22.98
CA GLU A 71 -1.87 -4.73 21.75
C GLU A 71 -2.65 -5.94 21.22
N LEU A 72 -3.26 -5.82 20.03
CA LEU A 72 -3.83 -7.00 19.36
C LEU A 72 -2.69 -7.93 18.93
N ASP A 73 -2.51 -9.02 19.66
CA ASP A 73 -1.59 -10.10 19.29
C ASP A 73 -2.22 -10.97 18.17
N LEU A 74 -2.19 -10.47 16.93
CA LEU A 74 -2.65 -11.19 15.73
C LEU A 74 -1.83 -12.47 15.44
N SER A 75 -0.69 -12.65 16.10
CA SER A 75 0.10 -13.89 16.05
C SER A 75 -0.51 -15.06 16.83
N ARG A 76 -1.61 -14.87 17.57
CA ARG A 76 -2.27 -15.94 18.32
C ARG A 76 -3.31 -16.75 17.54
N GLU A 77 -3.72 -16.33 16.34
CA GLU A 77 -4.75 -17.04 15.56
C GLU A 77 -4.20 -18.23 14.73
N ASP A 78 -2.87 -18.41 14.64
CA ASP A 78 -2.23 -19.51 13.90
C ASP A 78 -1.85 -20.74 14.78
N GLN A 79 -2.27 -20.78 16.06
CA GLN A 79 -2.06 -21.94 16.93
C GLN A 79 -3.37 -22.68 17.23
N GLU A 80 -3.83 -23.49 16.27
CA GLU A 80 -4.61 -24.71 16.55
C GLU A 80 -3.80 -25.97 16.20
#